data_AF-A0A268T9C8-F1
#
_entry.id   AF-A0A268T9C8-F1
#
_cell.length_a   1.000
_cell.length_b   1.000
_cell.length_c   1.000
_cell.angle_alpha   90.00
_cell.angle_beta   90.00
_cell.angle_gamma   90.00
#
_symmetry.space_group_name_H-M   'P 1'
#
loop_
_entity.id
_entity.type
_entity.pdbx_description
1 polymer ?
#
loop_
_entity_poly.entity_id
_entity_poly.type
_entity_poly.pdbx_seq_one_letter_code
_entity_poly.pdbx_strand_id
1 'polypeptide(L)'
;MVLKVFFIIFLWSSFVYAGPVCKYKLNDFKAQIDYAKKNHLSQKVKKLEKTMSDFQKTCKDSDILAEINQNIQITQKNLQQARTNFNNAQIEGNAHQIRQTSIQLKIANLEYIAAKQELLRMKDLLKTQRQ
;
A
#
# COMPACT_ATOMS: atom_id res chain seq x y z
N MET A 1 -53.79 27.52 -15.36
CA MET A 1 -53.04 26.42 -16.01
C MET A 1 -51.55 26.69 -15.74
N VAL A 2 -50.99 26.07 -14.69
CA VAL A 2 -50.03 24.94 -14.75
C VAL A 2 -48.71 25.38 -15.41
N LEU A 3 -47.52 25.38 -14.82
CA LEU A 3 -46.97 24.95 -13.53
C LEU A 3 -45.53 25.52 -13.50
N LYS A 4 -45.14 26.23 -12.44
CA LYS A 4 -43.76 26.74 -12.25
C LYS A 4 -42.84 25.54 -12.02
N VAL A 5 -42.12 25.11 -13.05
CA VAL A 5 -41.11 24.05 -12.96
C VAL A 5 -39.85 24.61 -12.30
N PHE A 6 -39.77 24.46 -10.98
CA PHE A 6 -38.53 24.62 -10.23
C PHE A 6 -37.62 23.42 -10.57
N PHE A 7 -36.63 23.65 -11.44
CA PHE A 7 -35.62 22.67 -11.79
C PHE A 7 -34.60 22.58 -10.65
N ILE A 8 -34.90 21.77 -9.62
CA ILE A 8 -33.95 21.48 -8.55
C ILE A 8 -32.90 20.50 -9.10
N ILE A 9 -31.74 21.04 -9.47
CA ILE A 9 -30.57 20.26 -9.84
C ILE A 9 -30.02 19.63 -8.55
N PHE A 10 -30.36 18.36 -8.34
CA PHE A 10 -29.83 17.54 -7.25
C PHE A 10 -28.38 17.19 -7.60
N LEU A 11 -27.43 18.06 -7.20
CA LEU A 11 -26.00 17.78 -7.25
C LEU A 11 -25.71 16.59 -6.33
N TRP A 12 -25.65 15.38 -6.89
CA TRP A 12 -24.97 14.24 -6.27
C TRP A 12 -23.48 14.60 -6.15
N SER A 13 -23.14 15.30 -5.08
CA SER A 13 -21.79 15.29 -4.54
C SER A 13 -21.58 13.89 -4.01
N SER A 14 -20.98 13.02 -4.83
CA SER A 14 -20.36 11.80 -4.36
C SER A 14 -19.23 12.23 -3.41
N PHE A 15 -19.59 12.43 -2.14
CA PHE A 15 -18.63 12.54 -1.05
C PHE A 15 -17.83 11.24 -1.09
N VAL A 16 -16.64 11.31 -1.68
CA VAL A 16 -15.63 10.27 -1.56
C VAL A 16 -15.22 10.30 -0.10
N TYR A 17 -15.95 9.53 0.71
CA TYR A 17 -15.63 9.37 2.11
C TYR A 17 -14.32 8.59 2.18
N ALA A 18 -13.23 9.31 2.40
CA ALA A 18 -11.93 8.69 2.62
C ALA A 18 -12.03 7.83 3.89
N GLY A 19 -12.00 6.51 3.72
CA GLY A 19 -12.03 5.57 4.83
C GLY A 19 -10.77 5.66 5.70
N PRO A 20 -10.75 4.96 6.84
CA PRO A 20 -9.62 5.03 7.77
C PRO A 20 -8.28 4.62 7.15
N VAL A 21 -8.27 3.72 6.17
CA VAL A 21 -7.04 3.30 5.47
C VAL A 21 -6.53 4.46 4.61
N CYS A 22 -7.40 5.10 3.83
CA CYS A 22 -7.07 6.29 3.06
C CYS A 22 -6.56 7.43 3.94
N LYS A 23 -7.24 7.71 5.06
CA LYS A 23 -6.83 8.75 6.01
C LYS A 23 -5.46 8.45 6.60
N TYR A 24 -5.20 7.19 6.95
CA TYR A 24 -3.90 6.76 7.44
C TYR A 24 -2.80 7.00 6.39
N LYS A 25 -2.99 6.58 5.13
CA LYS A 25 -2.00 6.82 4.06
C LYS A 25 -1.80 8.31 3.76
N LEU A 26 -2.86 9.13 3.82
CA LEU A 26 -2.74 10.59 3.66
C LEU A 26 -1.91 11.24 4.78
N ASN A 27 -2.05 10.76 6.01
CA ASN A 27 -1.21 11.22 7.12
C ASN A 27 0.26 10.82 6.95
N ASP A 28 0.52 9.63 6.39
CA ASP A 28 1.87 9.20 6.03
C ASP A 28 2.49 10.13 4.95
N PHE A 29 1.73 10.47 3.90
CA PHE A 29 2.17 11.47 2.92
C PHE A 29 2.53 12.81 3.56
N LYS A 30 1.71 13.31 4.49
CA LYS A 30 2.00 14.56 5.22
C LYS A 30 3.31 14.47 6.00
N ALA A 31 3.53 13.36 6.73
CA ALA A 31 4.76 13.15 7.48
C ALA A 31 5.99 13.12 6.55
N GLN A 32 5.87 12.50 5.37
CA GLN A 32 6.93 12.49 4.35
C GLN A 32 7.19 13.88 3.76
N ILE A 33 6.13 14.67 3.53
CA ILE A 33 6.25 16.07 3.08
C ILE A 33 6.97 16.90 4.14
N ASP A 34 6.58 16.77 5.41
CA ASP A 34 7.20 17.50 6.52
C ASP A 34 8.68 17.13 6.67
N TYR A 35 9.01 15.85 6.56
CA TYR A 35 10.40 15.40 6.52
C TYR A 35 11.16 16.04 5.34
N ALA A 36 10.58 16.02 4.14
CA ALA A 36 11.20 16.61 2.96
C ALA A 36 11.38 18.13 3.07
N LYS A 37 10.42 18.84 3.69
CA LYS A 37 10.51 20.28 3.99
C LYS A 37 11.64 20.56 4.97
N LYS A 38 11.73 19.81 6.08
CA LYS A 38 12.80 19.94 7.08
C LYS A 38 14.21 19.71 6.51
N ASN A 39 14.33 18.85 5.50
CA ASN A 39 15.60 18.53 4.85
C ASN A 39 15.84 19.35 3.56
N HIS A 40 15.08 20.42 3.33
CA HIS A 40 15.22 21.31 2.16
C HIS A 40 15.14 20.60 0.79
N LEU A 41 14.39 19.49 0.71
CA LEU A 41 14.23 18.68 -0.50
C LEU A 41 13.08 19.21 -1.37
N SER A 42 13.20 20.44 -1.88
CA SER A 42 12.13 21.19 -2.55
C SER A 42 11.47 20.44 -3.72
N GLN A 43 12.24 19.72 -4.54
CA GLN A 43 11.70 18.89 -5.63
C GLN A 43 10.88 17.70 -5.10
N LYS A 44 11.35 17.07 -4.01
CA LYS A 44 10.64 15.95 -3.38
C LYS A 44 9.32 16.43 -2.76
N VAL A 45 9.31 17.61 -2.13
CA VAL A 45 8.10 18.24 -1.59
C VAL A 45 7.06 18.41 -2.69
N LYS A 46 7.42 19.05 -3.81
CA LYS A 46 6.48 19.26 -4.94
C LYS A 46 5.91 17.95 -5.48
N LYS A 47 6.76 16.93 -5.62
CA LYS A 47 6.31 15.60 -6.07
C LYS A 47 5.34 14.97 -5.07
N LEU A 48 5.67 14.98 -3.78
CA LEU A 48 4.84 14.39 -2.74
C LEU A 48 3.49 15.13 -2.59
N GLU A 49 3.48 16.46 -2.65
CA GLU A 49 2.24 17.26 -2.58
C GLU A 49 1.33 16.98 -3.77
N LYS A 50 1.89 16.88 -4.99
CA LYS A 50 1.12 16.49 -6.18
C LYS A 50 0.55 15.08 -6.05
N THR A 51 1.40 14.10 -5.70
CA THR A 51 0.97 12.71 -5.51
C THR A 51 -0.10 12.59 -4.43
N MET A 52 0.03 13.30 -3.31
CA MET A 52 -0.95 13.30 -2.24
C MET A 52 -2.30 13.88 -2.71
N SER A 53 -2.28 14.99 -3.47
CA SER A 53 -3.50 15.58 -4.04
C SER A 53 -4.21 14.62 -5.00
N ASP A 54 -3.46 13.95 -5.87
CA ASP A 54 -4.01 12.99 -6.82
C ASP A 54 -4.57 11.76 -6.10
N PHE A 55 -3.83 11.26 -5.10
CA PHE A 55 -4.24 10.15 -4.24
C PHE A 55 -5.53 10.48 -3.48
N GLN A 56 -5.65 11.69 -2.90
CA GLN A 56 -6.83 12.10 -2.14
C GLN A 56 -8.12 12.05 -2.98
N LYS A 57 -8.05 12.34 -4.28
CA LYS A 57 -9.22 12.35 -5.18
C LYS A 57 -9.71 10.95 -5.54
N THR A 58 -8.82 9.97 -5.57
CA THR A 58 -9.09 8.63 -6.09
C THR A 58 -9.07 7.55 -5.01
N CYS A 59 -8.63 7.88 -3.78
CA CYS A 59 -8.41 6.89 -2.74
C CYS A 59 -9.69 6.15 -2.34
N LYS A 60 -9.60 4.81 -2.38
CA LYS A 60 -10.59 3.91 -1.80
C LYS A 60 -9.87 2.87 -0.94
N ASP A 61 -10.39 2.64 0.26
CA ASP A 61 -9.84 1.63 1.18
C ASP A 61 -9.80 0.24 0.55
N SER A 62 -10.79 -0.11 -0.28
CA SER A 62 -10.84 -1.37 -1.04
C SER A 62 -9.66 -1.53 -1.98
N ASP A 63 -9.26 -0.45 -2.66
CA ASP A 63 -8.24 -0.49 -3.69
C ASP A 63 -6.86 -0.66 -3.05
N ILE A 64 -6.62 0.00 -1.91
CA ILE A 64 -5.42 -0.20 -1.10
C ILE A 64 -5.34 -1.64 -0.58
N LEU A 65 -6.45 -2.19 -0.08
CA LEU A 65 -6.46 -3.58 0.39
C LEU A 65 -6.23 -4.56 -0.76
N ALA A 66 -6.77 -4.30 -1.95
CA ALA A 66 -6.53 -5.11 -3.14
C ALA A 66 -5.05 -5.08 -3.55
N GLU A 67 -4.43 -3.90 -3.56
CA GLU A 67 -3.00 -3.71 -3.82
C GLU A 67 -2.13 -4.50 -2.82
N ILE A 68 -2.44 -4.43 -1.52
CA ILE A 68 -1.72 -5.18 -0.50
C ILE A 68 -1.88 -6.70 -0.71
N ASN A 69 -3.10 -7.18 -1.04
CA ASN A 69 -3.31 -8.59 -1.33
C ASN A 69 -2.53 -9.05 -2.58
N GLN A 70 -2.48 -8.21 -3.62
CA GLN A 70 -1.63 -8.49 -4.79
C GLN A 70 -0.16 -8.57 -4.40
N ASN A 71 0.33 -7.65 -3.55
CA ASN A 71 1.70 -7.70 -3.03
C ASN A 71 1.98 -8.97 -2.21
N ILE A 72 1.02 -9.44 -1.40
CA ILE A 72 1.11 -10.72 -0.68
C ILE A 72 1.25 -11.88 -1.66
N GLN A 73 0.49 -11.90 -2.76
CA GLN A 73 0.59 -12.95 -3.77
C GLN A 73 1.96 -12.95 -4.47
N ILE A 74 2.48 -11.76 -4.81
CA ILE A 74 3.81 -11.60 -5.43
C ILE A 74 4.90 -12.09 -4.47
N THR A 75 4.91 -11.58 -3.24
CA THR A 75 5.92 -11.96 -2.23
C THR A 75 5.82 -13.44 -1.84
N GLN A 76 4.63 -14.04 -1.85
CA GLN A 76 4.46 -15.48 -1.67
C GLN A 76 5.10 -16.29 -2.80
N LYS A 77 4.90 -15.88 -4.06
CA LYS A 77 5.55 -16.52 -5.22
C LYS A 77 7.07 -16.40 -5.13
N ASN A 78 7.58 -15.21 -4.77
CA ASN A 78 9.02 -14.99 -4.59
C ASN A 78 9.60 -15.87 -3.47
N LEU A 79 8.88 -16.01 -2.34
CA LEU A 79 9.27 -16.90 -1.25
C LEU A 79 9.31 -18.36 -1.71
N GLN A 80 8.32 -18.81 -2.48
CA GLN A 80 8.32 -20.16 -3.03
C GLN A 80 9.51 -20.37 -3.98
N GLN A 81 9.79 -19.42 -4.87
CA GLN A 81 10.94 -19.50 -5.77
C GLN A 81 12.27 -19.53 -5.00
N ALA A 82 12.42 -18.69 -3.97
CA ALA A 82 13.63 -18.67 -3.15
C ALA A 82 13.83 -19.98 -2.39
N ARG A 83 12.75 -20.64 -1.93
CA ARG A 83 12.82 -21.99 -1.34
C ARG A 83 13.31 -23.02 -2.34
N THR A 84 12.78 -23.02 -3.57
CA THR A 84 13.23 -23.92 -4.63
C THR A 84 14.70 -23.70 -4.95
N ASN A 85 15.14 -22.45 -5.10
CA ASN A 85 16.54 -22.12 -5.39
C ASN A 85 17.47 -22.60 -4.28
N PHE A 86 17.09 -22.40 -3.01
CA PHE A 86 17.86 -22.87 -1.87
C PHE A 86 17.96 -24.40 -1.83
N ASN A 87 16.85 -25.11 -2.08
CA ASN A 87 16.84 -26.57 -2.13
C ASN A 87 17.72 -27.11 -3.27
N ASN A 88 17.66 -26.49 -4.45
CA ASN A 88 18.53 -26.87 -5.58
C ASN A 88 20.00 -26.67 -5.24
N ALA A 89 20.37 -25.53 -4.63
CA ALA A 89 21.75 -25.29 -4.20
C ALA A 89 22.22 -26.30 -3.14
N GLN A 90 21.33 -26.76 -2.26
CA GLN A 90 21.62 -27.83 -1.29
C GLN A 90 21.90 -29.17 -1.99
N ILE A 91 21.10 -29.53 -3.01
CA ILE A 91 21.27 -30.76 -3.79
C ILE A 91 22.58 -30.74 -4.59
N GLU A 92 22.90 -29.60 -5.20
CA GLU A 92 24.14 -29.41 -5.99
C GLU A 92 25.40 -29.34 -5.11
N GLY A 93 25.26 -29.12 -3.80
CA GLY A 93 26.38 -29.11 -2.84
C GLY A 93 27.30 -27.88 -2.95
N ASN A 94 26.90 -26.84 -3.70
CA ASN A 94 27.71 -25.64 -3.88
C ASN A 94 27.59 -24.70 -2.67
N ALA A 95 28.59 -24.74 -1.78
CA ALA A 95 28.60 -23.96 -0.53
C ALA A 95 28.39 -22.44 -0.72
N HIS A 96 28.94 -21.86 -1.80
CA HIS A 96 28.75 -20.44 -2.10
C HIS A 96 27.28 -20.14 -2.47
N GLN A 97 26.71 -20.95 -3.36
CA GLN A 97 25.31 -20.79 -3.77
C GLN A 97 24.34 -21.06 -2.62
N ILE A 98 24.62 -22.05 -1.76
CA ILE A 98 23.82 -22.32 -0.54
C ILE A 98 23.79 -21.06 0.34
N ARG A 99 24.94 -20.43 0.58
CA ARG A 99 25.00 -19.20 1.38
C ARG A 99 24.18 -18.09 0.72
N GLN A 100 24.36 -17.84 -0.57
CA GLN A 100 23.66 -16.78 -1.30
C GLN A 100 22.14 -16.99 -1.30
N THR A 101 21.68 -18.19 -1.64
CA THR A 101 20.26 -18.54 -1.69
C THR A 101 19.62 -18.56 -0.30
N SER A 102 20.37 -18.89 0.77
CA SER A 102 19.86 -18.78 2.15
C SER A 102 19.52 -17.34 2.54
N ILE A 103 20.35 -16.38 2.13
CA ILE A 103 20.11 -14.94 2.36
C ILE A 103 18.88 -14.49 1.58
N GLN A 104 18.79 -14.87 0.30
CA GLN A 104 17.64 -14.55 -0.54
C GLN A 104 16.34 -15.14 0.02
N LEU A 105 16.36 -16.38 0.52
CA LEU A 105 15.23 -17.01 1.19
C LEU A 105 14.80 -16.23 2.43
N LYS A 106 15.76 -15.79 3.26
CA LYS A 106 15.47 -14.96 4.44
C LYS A 106 14.84 -13.62 4.05
N ILE A 107 15.37 -12.95 3.03
CA ILE A 107 14.82 -11.68 2.52
C ILE A 107 13.39 -11.89 2.02
N ALA A 108 13.16 -12.85 1.14
CA ALA A 108 11.83 -13.14 0.60
C ALA A 108 10.81 -13.49 1.71
N ASN A 109 11.25 -14.19 2.75
CA ASN A 109 10.41 -14.49 3.91
C ASN A 109 10.06 -13.22 4.70
N LEU A 110 11.01 -12.31 4.91
CA LEU A 110 10.75 -11.04 5.58
C LEU A 110 9.81 -10.15 4.76
N GLU A 111 9.98 -10.07 3.45
CA GLU A 111 9.07 -9.33 2.55
C GLU A 111 7.64 -9.86 2.63
N TYR A 112 7.47 -11.18 2.59
CA TYR A 112 6.16 -11.82 2.73
C TYR A 112 5.49 -11.53 4.08
N ILE A 113 6.27 -11.61 5.17
CA ILE A 113 5.78 -11.27 6.52
C ILE A 113 5.39 -9.80 6.59
N ALA A 114 6.21 -8.90 6.07
CA ALA A 114 5.93 -7.47 6.07
C ALA A 114 4.63 -7.14 5.30
N ALA A 115 4.42 -7.76 4.13
CA ALA A 115 3.19 -7.58 3.35
C ALA A 115 1.94 -8.07 4.13
N LYS A 116 2.04 -9.20 4.83
CA LYS A 116 0.95 -9.68 5.70
C LYS A 116 0.69 -8.78 6.90
N GLN A 117 1.75 -8.27 7.53
CA GLN A 117 1.62 -7.33 8.65
C GLN A 117 0.98 -6.02 8.20
N GLU A 118 1.31 -5.52 7.01
CA GLU A 118 0.65 -4.35 6.44
C GLU A 118 -0.85 -4.57 6.29
N LEU A 119 -1.27 -5.72 5.75
CA LEU A 119 -2.69 -6.06 5.62
C LEU A 119 -3.41 -6.09 6.96
N LEU A 120 -2.79 -6.72 7.98
CA LEU A 120 -3.37 -6.78 9.33
C LEU A 120 -3.56 -5.38 9.89
N ARG A 121 -2.55 -4.53 9.77
CA ARG A 121 -2.62 -3.14 10.23
C ARG A 121 -3.76 -2.36 9.56
N MET A 122 -3.92 -2.50 8.25
CA MET A 122 -5.03 -1.85 7.53
C MET A 122 -6.40 -2.39 7.96
N LYS A 123 -6.51 -3.70 8.22
CA LYS A 123 -7.74 -4.31 8.74
C LYS A 123 -8.09 -3.82 10.15
N ASP A 124 -7.10 -3.59 11.01
CA ASP A 124 -7.35 -3.10 12.35
C ASP A 124 -7.81 -1.64 12.36
N LEU A 125 -7.29 -0.80 11.45
CA LEU A 125 -7.81 0.55 11.21
C LEU A 125 -9.29 0.53 10.82
N LEU A 126 -9.71 -0.43 10.00
CA LEU A 126 -11.11 -0.61 9.61
C LEU A 126 -12.02 -1.08 10.75
N LYS A 127 -11.50 -1.90 11.67
CA LYS A 127 -12.25 -2.36 12.85
C LYS A 127 -12.45 -1.24 13.86
N THR A 128 -11.41 -0.44 14.10
CA THR A 128 -11.41 0.64 15.10
C THR A 128 -12.44 1.74 14.77
N GLN A 129 -12.84 1.90 13.51
CA GLN A 129 -13.90 2.83 13.11
C GLN A 129 -15.33 2.26 13.23
N ARG A 130 -15.50 0.96 13.48
CA ARG A 130 -16.82 0.33 13.64
C ARG A 130 -17.30 0.25 15.09
N GLN A 131 -16.47 0.71 16.03
CA GLN A 131 -16.79 0.84 17.46
C GLN A 131 -17.09 2.30 17.76
#